data_AF-A0A519Z1S8-F1
#
_entry.id   AF-A0A519Z1S8-F1
#
_cell.length_a   1.000
_cell.length_b   1.000
_cell.length_c   1.000
_cell.angle_alpha   90.00
_cell.angle_beta   90.00
_cell.angle_gamma   90.00
#
_symmetry.space_group_name_H-M   'P 1'
#
loop_
_entity.id
_entity.type
_entity.pdbx_description
1 polymer ?
#
loop_
_entity_poly.entity_id
_entity_poly.type
_entity_poly.pdbx_seq_one_letter_code
_entity_poly.pdbx_strand_id
1 'polypeptide(L)'
;MEQHYGICRVAVVPLRAEPSDKSEIGTQLLFGDHVEILEKQEKWWYVRNAYDDYEGWLDFRQLDDISMESYVANHNCDFLAPAQINNMLIDAEGSKYYLSPSSNLPLYNDGFCYLGSTKYQVVFEPHVVSAGAERSITETALFFQNVPYLWG
;
A
#
# COMPACT_ATOMS: atom_id res chain seq x y z
N MET A 1 25.32 7.08 4.51
CA MET A 1 24.01 7.34 5.14
C MET A 1 23.30 6.01 5.17
N GLU A 2 22.81 5.60 6.33
CA GLU A 2 22.06 4.34 6.46
C GLU A 2 20.70 4.57 5.77
N GLN A 3 20.41 3.80 4.72
CA GLN A 3 19.11 3.87 4.03
C GLN A 3 18.05 3.18 4.88
N HIS A 4 16.93 3.86 5.10
CA HIS A 4 15.79 3.33 5.83
C HIS A 4 14.63 3.09 4.87
N TYR A 5 13.96 1.95 5.02
CA TYR A 5 12.85 1.54 4.17
C TYR A 5 11.62 1.29 5.03
N GLY A 6 10.45 1.65 4.50
CA GLY A 6 9.17 1.44 5.15
C GLY A 6 8.15 0.78 4.24
N ILE A 7 7.09 0.25 4.82
CA ILE A 7 5.94 -0.30 4.10
C ILE A 7 4.64 0.22 4.69
N CYS A 8 3.70 0.59 3.84
CA CYS A 8 2.38 1.07 4.22
C CYS A 8 1.58 -0.05 4.90
N ARG A 9 1.27 0.12 6.19
CA ARG A 9 0.61 -0.90 7.03
C ARG A 9 -0.89 -0.66 7.23
N VAL A 10 -1.41 0.46 6.74
CA VAL A 10 -2.83 0.81 6.78
C VAL A 10 -3.43 0.79 5.37
N ALA A 11 -4.75 0.85 5.24
CA ALA A 11 -5.40 0.74 3.93
C ALA A 11 -4.94 1.81 2.92
N VAL A 12 -4.84 3.06 3.36
CA VAL A 12 -4.45 4.22 2.56
C VAL A 12 -3.70 5.23 3.44
N VAL A 13 -2.58 5.76 2.94
CA VAL A 13 -1.80 6.82 3.59
C VAL A 13 -1.69 8.02 2.64
N PRO A 14 -2.11 9.23 3.03
CA PRO A 14 -1.89 10.40 2.22
C PRO A 14 -0.41 10.82 2.25
N LEU A 15 0.19 10.99 1.08
CA LEU A 15 1.45 11.72 0.92
C LEU A 15 1.13 13.20 0.71
N ARG A 16 1.69 14.04 1.57
CA ARG A 16 1.38 15.47 1.64
C ARG A 16 2.53 16.33 1.12
N ALA A 17 2.19 17.51 0.61
CA ALA A 17 3.18 18.47 0.12
C ALA A 17 4.06 19.04 1.25
N GLU A 18 3.52 19.16 2.47
CA GLU A 18 4.21 19.68 3.65
C GLU A 18 3.96 18.77 4.88
N PRO A 19 4.85 18.79 5.90
CA PRO A 19 4.71 18.02 7.14
C PRO A 19 3.61 18.59 8.05
N SER A 20 2.37 18.55 7.59
CA SER A 20 1.21 19.14 8.27
C SER A 20 -0.08 18.42 7.89
N ASP A 21 -0.94 18.17 8.87
CA ASP A 21 -2.26 17.55 8.65
C ASP A 21 -3.19 18.42 7.77
N LYS A 22 -2.91 19.73 7.68
CA LYS A 22 -3.65 20.68 6.84
C LYS A 22 -3.09 20.79 5.42
N SER A 23 -1.93 20.20 5.15
CA SER A 23 -1.31 20.26 3.84
C SER A 23 -2.09 19.45 2.83
N GLU A 24 -2.03 19.89 1.58
CA GLU A 24 -2.62 19.20 0.43
C GLU A 24 -2.08 17.77 0.31
N ILE A 25 -2.96 16.86 -0.11
CA ILE A 25 -2.59 15.50 -0.48
C ILE A 25 -2.12 15.55 -1.94
N GLY A 26 -0.87 15.16 -2.20
CA GLY A 26 -0.32 15.08 -3.55
C GLY A 26 -0.54 13.72 -4.20
N THR A 27 -0.51 12.66 -3.40
CA THR A 27 -0.85 11.28 -3.81
C THR A 27 -1.19 10.45 -2.57
N GLN A 28 -1.50 9.17 -2.77
CA GLN A 28 -1.75 8.19 -1.71
C GLN A 28 -0.89 6.94 -1.89
N LEU A 29 -0.36 6.42 -0.79
CA LEU A 29 0.12 5.04 -0.71
C LEU A 29 -1.05 4.12 -0.35
N LEU A 30 -1.08 2.94 -0.93
CA LEU A 30 -1.98 1.86 -0.56
C LEU A 30 -1.28 0.88 0.38
N PHE A 31 -2.06 0.06 1.08
CA PHE A 31 -1.51 -1.06 1.87
C PHE A 31 -0.50 -1.87 1.04
N GLY A 32 0.65 -2.17 1.66
CA GLY A 32 1.72 -2.94 1.03
C GLY A 32 2.62 -2.15 0.07
N ASP A 33 2.35 -0.87 -0.18
CA ASP A 33 3.30 -0.01 -0.89
C ASP A 33 4.55 0.21 -0.03
N HIS A 34 5.72 0.12 -0.66
CA HIS A 34 7.01 0.23 0.01
C HIS A 34 7.71 1.51 -0.42
N VAL A 35 8.47 2.09 0.50
CA VAL A 35 9.06 3.43 0.33
C VAL A 35 10.49 3.48 0.83
N GLU A 36 11.30 4.33 0.19
CA GLU A 36 12.57 4.80 0.73
C GLU A 36 12.30 6.03 1.63
N ILE A 37 12.84 6.05 2.84
CA ILE A 37 12.72 7.17 3.76
C ILE A 37 13.89 8.13 3.54
N LEU A 38 13.58 9.32 3.04
CA LEU A 38 14.56 10.34 2.66
C LEU A 38 14.87 11.31 3.80
N GLU A 39 13.86 11.65 4.61
CA GLU A 39 13.99 12.58 5.74
C GLU A 39 13.05 12.19 6.89
N LYS A 40 13.46 12.46 8.14
CA LYS A 40 12.64 12.24 9.34
C LYS A 40 12.57 13.53 10.18
N GLN A 41 11.36 14.04 10.41
CA GLN A 41 11.08 15.21 11.25
C GLN A 41 9.94 14.91 12.25
N GLU A 42 10.26 14.75 13.53
CA GLU A 42 9.26 14.45 14.57
C GLU A 42 8.33 13.28 14.15
N LYS A 43 7.03 13.57 13.93
CA LYS A 43 6.05 12.60 13.46
C LYS A 43 5.96 12.49 11.93
N TRP A 44 6.60 13.38 11.18
CA TRP A 44 6.52 13.49 9.73
C TRP A 44 7.76 12.95 9.05
N TRP A 45 7.61 11.96 8.19
CA TRP A 45 8.71 11.41 7.40
C TRP A 45 8.47 11.74 5.93
N TYR A 46 9.52 12.22 5.26
CA TYR A 46 9.53 12.44 3.82
C TYR A 46 10.02 11.16 3.15
N VAL A 47 9.23 10.63 2.23
CA VAL A 47 9.47 9.33 1.62
C VAL A 47 9.39 9.41 0.11
N ARG A 48 10.00 8.44 -0.58
CA ARG A 48 9.83 8.17 -2.01
C ARG A 48 9.14 6.83 -2.20
N ASN A 49 8.03 6.81 -2.93
CA ASN A 49 7.35 5.60 -3.30
C ASN A 49 8.18 4.77 -4.29
N ALA A 50 8.36 3.48 -4.01
CA ALA A 50 9.17 2.60 -4.86
C ALA A 50 8.50 2.24 -6.20
N TYR A 51 7.18 2.48 -6.33
CA TYR A 51 6.43 2.17 -7.54
C TYR A 51 6.58 3.25 -8.63
N ASP A 52 6.45 4.52 -8.27
CA ASP A 52 6.36 5.65 -9.21
C ASP A 52 7.34 6.80 -8.90
N ASP A 53 8.24 6.61 -7.94
CA ASP A 53 9.19 7.61 -7.45
C ASP A 53 8.53 8.89 -6.89
N TYR A 54 7.22 8.89 -6.63
CA TYR A 54 6.55 10.06 -6.08
C TYR A 54 7.01 10.29 -4.64
N GLU A 55 7.28 11.56 -4.30
CA GLU A 55 7.77 11.94 -2.99
C GLU A 55 6.75 12.76 -2.19
N GLY A 56 6.74 12.60 -0.87
CA GLY A 56 5.86 13.38 0.00
C GLY A 56 6.00 13.06 1.48
N TRP A 57 5.32 13.85 2.30
CA TRP A 57 5.32 13.74 3.75
C TRP A 57 4.16 12.86 4.25
N LEU A 58 4.44 11.99 5.21
CA LEU A 58 3.44 11.17 5.90
C LEU A 58 3.70 11.09 7.41
N ASP A 59 2.69 10.64 8.16
CA ASP A 59 2.86 10.32 9.58
C ASP A 59 3.49 8.93 9.74
N PHE A 60 4.67 8.84 10.38
CA PHE A 60 5.47 7.61 10.42
C PHE A 60 4.73 6.40 11.01
N ARG A 61 3.71 6.63 11.85
CA ARG A 61 2.93 5.54 12.49
C ARG A 61 2.13 4.70 11.50
N GLN A 62 1.99 5.20 10.27
CA GLN A 62 1.32 4.53 9.16
C GLN A 62 2.26 3.64 8.33
N LEU A 63 3.55 3.63 8.64
CA LEU A 63 4.52 2.71 8.09
C LEU A 63 4.93 1.67 9.15
N ASP A 64 5.27 0.47 8.68
CA ASP A 64 6.15 -0.47 9.39
C ASP A 64 7.55 -0.40 8.77
N ASP A 65 8.59 -0.55 9.59
CA ASP A 65 9.97 -0.63 9.11
C ASP A 65 10.20 -1.98 8.41
N ILE A 66 10.92 -1.97 7.28
CA ILE A 66 11.29 -3.18 6.53
C ILE A 66 12.79 -3.20 6.20
N SER A 67 13.34 -4.38 5.97
CA SER A 67 14.72 -4.53 5.52
C SER A 67 14.87 -4.19 4.03
N MET A 68 16.12 -3.97 3.59
CA MET A 68 16.42 -3.75 2.17
C MET A 68 16.00 -4.95 1.32
N GLU A 69 16.16 -6.18 1.83
CA GLU A 69 15.77 -7.40 1.13
C GLU A 69 14.25 -7.45 0.95
N SER A 70 13.48 -7.10 1.97
CA SER A 70 12.02 -6.99 1.88
C SER A 70 11.59 -5.89 0.92
N TYR A 71 12.26 -4.73 0.94
CA TYR A 71 12.02 -3.63 0.00
C TYR A 71 12.21 -4.10 -1.45
N VAL A 72 13.36 -4.72 -1.76
CA VAL A 72 13.66 -5.21 -3.11
C VAL A 72 12.71 -6.33 -3.54
N ALA A 73 12.37 -7.25 -2.66
CA ALA A 73 11.46 -8.35 -2.97
C ALA A 73 10.05 -7.85 -3.30
N ASN A 74 9.59 -6.80 -2.61
CA ASN A 74 8.24 -6.26 -2.79
C ASN A 74 8.04 -5.55 -4.15
N HIS A 75 9.13 -5.18 -4.84
CA HIS A 75 9.05 -4.60 -6.18
C HIS A 75 8.43 -5.55 -7.21
N ASN A 76 8.46 -6.87 -6.95
CA ASN A 76 7.85 -7.91 -7.79
C ASN A 76 6.66 -8.58 -7.07
N CYS A 77 5.81 -7.79 -6.39
CA CYS A 77 4.62 -8.35 -5.75
C CYS A 77 3.62 -8.88 -6.80
N ASP A 78 3.37 -10.19 -6.79
CA ASP A 78 2.52 -10.86 -7.77
C ASP A 78 1.02 -10.84 -7.40
N PHE A 79 0.67 -10.40 -6.19
CA PHE A 79 -0.69 -10.51 -5.66
C PHE A 79 -1.23 -9.14 -5.24
N LEU A 80 -2.37 -8.78 -5.81
CA LEU A 80 -3.04 -7.51 -5.56
C LEU A 80 -4.46 -7.72 -5.04
N ALA A 81 -4.97 -6.75 -4.29
CA ALA A 81 -6.39 -6.62 -4.03
C ALA A 81 -7.16 -6.35 -5.34
N PRO A 82 -8.18 -7.16 -5.71
CA PRO A 82 -8.92 -6.96 -6.95
C PRO A 82 -9.88 -5.77 -6.89
N ALA A 83 -10.41 -5.36 -8.04
CA ALA A 83 -11.46 -4.35 -8.17
C ALA A 83 -12.82 -4.87 -7.66
N GLN A 84 -12.97 -4.91 -6.34
CA GLN A 84 -14.21 -5.30 -5.65
C GLN A 84 -14.37 -4.52 -4.34
N ILE A 85 -15.56 -4.56 -3.75
CA ILE A 85 -15.89 -3.76 -2.55
C ILE A 85 -15.26 -4.33 -1.29
N ASN A 86 -15.19 -5.66 -1.15
CA ASN A 86 -14.83 -6.31 0.11
C ASN A 86 -13.44 -6.98 0.04
N ASN A 87 -12.39 -6.15 0.04
CA ASN A 87 -11.01 -6.62 0.19
C ASN A 87 -10.60 -6.55 1.66
N MET A 88 -11.05 -7.50 2.47
CA MET A 88 -10.81 -7.48 3.92
C MET A 88 -9.56 -8.29 4.31
N LEU A 89 -8.70 -7.68 5.14
CA LEU A 89 -7.67 -8.39 5.90
C LEU A 89 -8.03 -8.47 7.38
N ILE A 90 -7.51 -9.50 8.07
CA ILE A 90 -7.60 -9.64 9.53
C ILE A 90 -6.19 -9.88 10.09
N ASP A 91 -5.73 -9.06 11.03
CA ASP A 91 -4.45 -9.28 11.71
C ASP A 91 -4.56 -10.30 12.85
N ALA A 92 -3.44 -10.62 13.50
CA ALA A 92 -3.38 -11.58 14.60
C ALA A 92 -4.21 -11.18 15.83
N GLU A 93 -4.51 -9.89 16.00
CA GLU A 93 -5.32 -9.34 17.09
C GLU A 93 -6.82 -9.31 16.74
N GLY A 94 -7.17 -9.67 15.50
CA GLY A 94 -8.54 -9.65 15.00
C GLY A 94 -8.98 -8.28 14.45
N SER A 95 -8.06 -7.32 14.30
CA SER A 95 -8.36 -6.03 13.68
C SER A 95 -8.61 -6.23 12.19
N LYS A 96 -9.56 -5.46 11.64
CA LYS A 96 -10.01 -5.56 10.26
C LYS A 96 -9.54 -4.38 9.45
N TYR A 97 -8.99 -4.65 8.27
CA TYR A 97 -8.54 -3.65 7.31
C TYR A 97 -9.31 -3.83 6.01
N TYR A 98 -9.81 -2.75 5.43
CA TYR A 98 -10.53 -2.77 4.15
C TYR A 98 -9.65 -2.09 3.11
N LEU A 99 -9.09 -2.90 2.21
CA LEU A 99 -8.11 -2.45 1.24
C LEU A 99 -8.78 -1.83 0.02
N SER A 100 -8.13 -0.80 -0.52
CA SER A 100 -8.45 -0.32 -1.87
C SER A 100 -8.06 -1.38 -2.91
N PRO A 101 -8.72 -1.42 -4.07
CA PRO A 101 -8.19 -2.18 -5.20
C PRO A 101 -6.75 -1.77 -5.51
N SER A 102 -5.97 -2.71 -6.02
CA SER A 102 -4.53 -2.56 -6.32
C SER A 102 -3.58 -2.49 -5.12
N SER A 103 -4.07 -2.61 -3.87
CA SER A 103 -3.16 -2.81 -2.73
C SER A 103 -2.31 -4.08 -2.90
N ASN A 104 -1.01 -3.99 -2.62
CA ASN A 104 -0.10 -5.13 -2.66
C ASN A 104 -0.39 -6.11 -1.53
N LEU A 105 -0.19 -7.41 -1.77
CA LEU A 105 -0.26 -8.47 -0.77
C LEU A 105 1.10 -9.19 -0.69
N PRO A 106 2.09 -8.60 -0.01
CA PRO A 106 3.45 -9.12 -0.01
C PRO A 106 3.52 -10.49 0.65
N LEU A 107 4.34 -11.38 0.08
CA LEU A 107 4.54 -12.74 0.58
C LEU A 107 3.22 -13.52 0.73
N TYR A 108 2.22 -13.22 -0.11
CA TYR A 108 0.95 -13.93 -0.08
C TYR A 108 1.13 -15.43 -0.36
N ASN A 109 0.67 -16.26 0.56
CA ASN A 109 0.64 -17.70 0.43
C ASN A 109 -0.44 -18.29 1.34
N ASP A 110 -1.23 -19.23 0.81
CA ASP A 110 -2.24 -20.02 1.53
C ASP A 110 -3.21 -19.16 2.39
N GLY A 111 -3.74 -18.08 1.80
CA GLY A 111 -4.71 -17.21 2.47
C GLY A 111 -4.12 -16.20 3.45
N PHE A 112 -2.79 -16.02 3.48
CA PHE A 112 -2.13 -15.04 4.34
C PHE A 112 -1.10 -14.21 3.58
N CYS A 113 -0.98 -12.93 3.89
CA CYS A 113 0.11 -12.06 3.46
C CYS A 113 0.87 -11.51 4.68
N TYR A 114 2.06 -10.95 4.44
CA TYR A 114 2.96 -10.51 5.51
C TYR A 114 3.57 -9.14 5.20
N LEU A 115 3.56 -8.24 6.17
CA LEU A 115 4.36 -7.02 6.16
C LEU A 115 5.44 -7.17 7.24
N GLY A 116 6.67 -7.47 6.83
CA GLY A 116 7.74 -7.83 7.76
C GLY A 116 7.35 -9.08 8.58
N SER A 117 7.27 -8.94 9.91
CA SER A 117 6.83 -10.02 10.82
C SER A 117 5.33 -10.05 11.07
N THR A 118 4.58 -9.04 10.62
CA THR A 118 3.15 -8.93 10.86
C THR A 118 2.37 -9.77 9.85
N LYS A 119 1.57 -10.72 10.35
CA LYS A 119 0.76 -11.64 9.56
C LYS A 119 -0.68 -11.13 9.43
N TYR A 120 -1.21 -11.19 8.21
CA TYR A 120 -2.59 -10.83 7.89
C TYR A 120 -3.28 -11.99 7.17
N GLN A 121 -4.46 -12.37 7.64
CA GLN A 121 -5.37 -13.26 6.92
C GLN A 121 -6.05 -12.47 5.80
N VAL A 122 -5.99 -13.00 4.59
CA VAL A 122 -6.67 -12.47 3.42
C VAL A 122 -8.03 -13.15 3.32
N VAL A 123 -9.11 -12.36 3.36
CA VAL A 123 -10.50 -12.87 3.37
C VAL A 123 -11.19 -12.61 2.03
N PHE A 124 -10.42 -12.74 0.95
CA PHE A 124 -10.84 -12.59 -0.44
C PHE A 124 -9.84 -13.31 -1.36
N GLU A 125 -10.23 -13.53 -2.61
CA GLU A 125 -9.34 -14.09 -3.64
C GLU A 125 -8.48 -13.00 -4.29
N PRO A 126 -7.14 -13.03 -4.17
CA PRO A 126 -6.28 -12.02 -4.78
C PRO A 126 -6.31 -12.05 -6.31
N HIS A 127 -6.07 -10.89 -6.91
CA HIS A 127 -5.70 -10.80 -8.31
C HIS A 127 -4.23 -11.20 -8.49
N VAL A 128 -3.96 -12.17 -9.37
CA VAL A 128 -2.60 -12.59 -9.72
C VAL A 128 -2.10 -11.76 -10.91
N VAL A 129 -1.01 -11.03 -10.70
CA VAL A 129 -0.33 -10.28 -11.74
C VAL A 129 0.42 -11.26 -12.63
N SER A 130 -0.15 -11.59 -13.78
CA SER A 130 0.53 -12.42 -14.78
C SER A 130 0.52 -11.76 -16.16
N ALA A 131 1.62 -11.98 -16.89
CA ALA A 131 1.73 -11.58 -18.28
C ALA A 131 0.75 -12.42 -19.12
N GLY A 132 -0.26 -11.78 -19.70
CA GLY A 132 -1.24 -12.43 -20.56
C GLY A 132 -2.59 -12.77 -19.90
N ALA A 133 -2.80 -12.41 -18.63
CA ALA A 133 -4.15 -12.44 -18.07
C ALA A 133 -5.08 -11.52 -18.86
N GLU A 134 -6.23 -12.03 -19.29
CA GLU A 134 -7.28 -11.21 -19.90
C GLU A 134 -7.83 -10.25 -18.84
N ARG A 135 -7.68 -8.94 -19.07
CA ARG A 135 -8.11 -7.90 -18.15
C ARG A 135 -9.19 -7.07 -18.83
N SER A 136 -10.39 -7.09 -18.27
CA SER A 136 -11.47 -6.24 -18.75
C SER A 136 -11.31 -4.82 -18.19
N ILE A 137 -10.72 -3.94 -18.99
CA ILE A 137 -10.60 -2.50 -18.65
C ILE A 137 -11.98 -1.91 -18.39
N THR A 138 -12.99 -2.33 -19.15
CA THR A 138 -14.38 -1.85 -19.01
C THR A 138 -14.98 -2.25 -17.68
N GLU A 139 -14.83 -3.51 -17.23
CA GLU A 139 -15.37 -3.95 -15.94
C GLU A 139 -14.68 -3.24 -14.78
N THR A 140 -13.35 -3.10 -14.83
CA THR A 140 -12.60 -2.34 -13.83
C THR A 140 -13.05 -0.87 -13.79
N ALA A 141 -13.25 -0.23 -14.95
CA ALA A 141 -13.72 1.16 -15.01
C ALA A 141 -15.15 1.31 -14.45
N LEU A 142 -16.04 0.38 -14.77
CA LEU A 142 -17.42 0.36 -14.27
C LEU A 142 -17.47 0.11 -12.75
N PHE A 143 -16.52 -0.65 -12.18
CA PHE A 143 -16.40 -0.79 -10.73
C PHE A 143 -16.19 0.58 -10.05
N PHE A 144 -15.37 1.46 -10.62
CA PHE A 144 -15.13 2.80 -10.10
C PHE A 144 -16.21 3.82 -10.49
N GLN A 145 -17.28 3.40 -11.18
CA GLN A 145 -18.35 4.29 -11.58
C GLN A 145 -19.02 4.93 -10.34
N ASN A 146 -19.10 6.25 -10.34
CA ASN A 146 -19.65 7.08 -9.25
C ASN A 146 -18.81 7.13 -7.96
N VAL A 147 -17.57 6.62 -7.97
CA VAL A 147 -16.63 6.91 -6.87
C VAL A 147 -16.39 8.43 -6.83
N PRO A 148 -16.58 9.08 -5.67
CA PRO A 148 -16.42 10.52 -5.58
C PRO A 148 -14.98 10.90 -5.86
N TYR A 149 -14.81 11.96 -6.63
CA TYR A 149 -13.49 12.52 -6.88
C TYR A 149 -12.91 13.15 -5.61
N LEU A 150 -11.66 12.81 -5.31
CA LEU A 150 -10.80 13.46 -4.34
C LEU A 150 -9.50 13.80 -5.06
N TRP A 151 -9.01 15.03 -4.92
CA TRP A 151 -7.71 15.41 -5.47
C TRP A 151 -6.56 14.91 -4.58
N GLY A 152 -5.49 14.45 -5.22
CA GLY A 152 -4.39 13.70 -4.60
C GLY A 152 -4.57 12.20 -4.82
#